data_AF-G7G9W5-F1
#
_entry.id   AF-G7G9W5-F1
#
_cell.length_a   1.000
_cell.length_b   1.000
_cell.length_c   1.000
_cell.angle_alpha   90.00
_cell.angle_beta   90.00
_cell.angle_gamma   90.00
#
_symmetry.space_group_name_H-M   'P 1'
#
loop_
_entity.id
_entity.type
_entity.pdbx_description
1 polymer ?
#
loop_
_entity_poly.entity_id
_entity_poly.type
_entity_poly.pdbx_seq_one_letter_code
_entity_poly.pdbx_strand_id
1 'polypeptide(L)' 'MFKITKRTLNRWEIKSLWELPFPAPVLKSDGGTMKRYLSTDVMEWEQKCSNLEMSQKAI' A
#
# COMPACT_ATOMS: atom_id res chain seq x y z
N MET A 1 -15.74 -5.80 -0.91
CA MET A 1 -15.13 -5.32 0.36
C MET A 1 -13.65 -5.65 0.28
N PHE A 2 -12.76 -4.67 0.43
CA PHE A 2 -11.32 -4.92 0.36
C PHE A 2 -10.89 -5.89 1.48
N LYS A 3 -10.03 -6.86 1.17
CA LYS A 3 -9.45 -7.77 2.18
C LYS A 3 -8.38 -7.09 3.04
N ILE A 4 -8.13 -5.81 2.80
CA ILE A 4 -7.08 -5.02 3.44
C ILE A 4 -7.70 -4.22 4.58
N THR A 5 -7.14 -4.37 5.77
CA THR A 5 -7.58 -3.60 6.94
C THR A 5 -6.92 -2.22 6.98
N LYS A 6 -7.58 -1.25 7.64
CA LYS A 6 -7.00 0.09 7.91
C LYS A 6 -5.62 0.01 8.58
N ARG A 7 -5.43 -0.98 9.48
CA ARG A 7 -4.17 -1.19 10.19
C ARG A 7 -3.06 -1.65 9.25
N THR A 8 -3.39 -2.49 8.27
CA THR A 8 -2.46 -2.93 7.21
C THR A 8 -2.02 -1.73 6.37
N LEU A 9 -2.97 -0.90 5.90
CA LEU A 9 -2.65 0.32 5.14
C LEU A 9 -1.75 1.28 5.92
N ASN A 10 -2.07 1.56 7.19
CA ASN A 10 -1.23 2.43 8.03
C ASN A 10 0.19 1.87 8.23
N ARG A 11 0.35 0.54 8.33
CA ARG A 11 1.68 -0.08 8.44
C ARG A 11 2.48 0.10 7.17
N TRP A 12 1.86 -0.14 6.01
CA TRP A 12 2.51 0.04 4.71
C TRP A 12 2.91 1.49 4.45
N GLU A 13 2.10 2.45 4.89
CA GLU A 13 2.42 3.87 4.80
C GLU A 13 3.63 4.27 5.67
N ILE A 14 3.73 3.75 6.90
CA ILE A 14 4.84 4.07 7.82
C ILE A 14 6.13 3.36 7.43
N LYS A 15 6.02 2.09 7.06
CA LYS A 15 7.15 1.24 6.71
C LYS A 15 6.69 0.19 5.71
N SER A 16 6.99 0.43 4.44
CA SER A 16 6.87 -0.61 3.43
C SER A 16 7.85 -1.74 3.78
N LEU A 17 7.34 -2.97 3.85
CA LEU A 17 8.19 -4.16 3.98
C LEU A 17 8.94 -4.45 2.66
N TRP A 18 8.40 -3.92 1.57
CA TRP A 18 8.99 -3.96 0.24
C TRP A 18 9.74 -2.65 0.00
N GLU A 19 10.84 -2.68 -0.76
CA GLU A 19 11.63 -1.48 -1.12
C GLU A 19 10.87 -0.50 -2.05
N LEU A 20 9.58 -0.75 -2.30
CA LEU A 20 8.70 0.08 -3.09
C LEU A 20 7.97 1.11 -2.22
N PRO A 21 7.96 2.40 -2.59
CA PRO A 21 7.21 3.42 -1.88
C PRO A 21 5.71 3.14 -1.94
N PHE A 22 5.03 3.30 -0.80
CA PHE A 22 3.58 3.14 -0.72
C PHE A 22 2.87 4.28 -1.48
N PRO A 23 1.76 4.03 -2.21
CA PRO A 23 1.03 5.07 -2.93
C PRO A 23 0.59 6.22 -2.02
N ALA A 24 0.72 7.43 -2.54
CA ALA A 24 0.28 8.63 -1.84
C ALA A 24 -1.27 8.70 -1.77
N PRO A 25 -1.84 9.24 -0.68
CA PRO A 25 -3.27 9.47 -0.62
C PRO A 25 -3.70 10.53 -1.66
N VAL A 26 -4.82 10.28 -2.31
CA VAL A 26 -5.34 11.10 -3.43
C VAL A 26 -5.87 12.44 -2.95
N LEU A 27 -6.40 12.46 -1.74
CA LEU A 27 -6.77 13.68 -1.05
C LEU A 27 -5.69 13.99 -0.02
N LYS A 28 -5.03 15.13 -0.19
CA LYS A 28 -4.16 15.70 0.85
C LYS A 28 -5.00 15.87 2.09
N SER A 29 -4.64 15.17 3.17
CA SER A 29 -5.34 15.24 4.44
C SER A 29 -5.02 16.57 5.12
N ASP A 30 -5.83 17.60 4.88
CA ASP A 30 -5.86 18.77 5.76
C ASP A 30 -6.67 18.41 7.02
N GLY A 31 -6.01 18.50 8.19
CA GLY A 31 -6.67 18.57 9.49
C GLY A 31 -7.54 17.39 9.91
N GLY A 32 -6.97 16.18 10.04
CA GLY A 32 -7.64 15.04 10.72
C GLY A 32 -8.63 14.24 9.86
N THR A 33 -8.79 14.59 8.59
CA THR A 33 -9.63 13.85 7.64
C THR A 33 -9.02 12.49 7.29
N MET A 34 -9.87 11.46 7.17
CA MET A 34 -9.43 10.09 6.85
C MET A 34 -8.71 10.06 5.49
N LYS A 35 -7.45 9.60 5.48
CA LYS A 35 -6.66 9.43 4.26
C LYS A 35 -7.41 8.52 3.28
N ARG A 36 -7.56 8.98 2.04
CA ARG A 36 -8.24 8.23 0.97
C ARG A 36 -7.23 7.82 -0.08
N TYR A 37 -7.15 6.52 -0.30
CA TYR A 37 -6.33 5.91 -1.34
C TYR A 37 -7.21 5.47 -2.49
N LEU A 38 -6.71 5.57 -3.71
CA LEU A 38 -7.34 4.92 -4.84
C LEU A 38 -7.12 3.42 -4.69
N SER A 39 -8.21 2.66 -4.77
CA SER A 39 -8.15 1.21 -4.68
C SER A 39 -7.28 0.59 -5.77
N THR A 40 -7.28 1.20 -6.96
CA THR A 40 -6.46 0.79 -8.11
C THR A 40 -4.98 0.85 -7.76
N ASP A 41 -4.52 1.98 -7.22
CA ASP A 41 -3.11 2.22 -6.91
C ASP A 41 -2.61 1.27 -5.83
N VAL A 42 -3.45 1.02 -4.82
CA VAL A 42 -3.13 0.06 -3.74
C VAL A 42 -3.06 -1.37 -4.28
N MET A 43 -3.97 -1.76 -5.17
CA MET A 43 -3.96 -3.10 -5.79
C MET A 43 -2.77 -3.30 -6.73
N GLU A 44 -2.44 -2.31 -7.55
CA GLU A 44 -1.26 -2.36 -8.43
C GLU A 44 0.04 -2.41 -7.62
N TRP A 45 0.12 -1.64 -6.53
CA TRP A 45 1.26 -1.67 -5.63
C TRP A 45 1.39 -3.04 -4.93
N GLU A 46 0.30 -3.60 -4.44
CA GLU A 46 0.27 -4.93 -3.83
C GLU A 46 0.72 -6.02 -4.82
N GLN A 47 0.25 -5.96 -6.07
CA GLN A 47 0.70 -6.88 -7.12
C GLN A 47 2.19 -6.76 -7.42
N LYS A 48 2.73 -5.54 -7.52
CA LYS A 48 4.17 -5.31 -7.70
C LYS A 48 4.98 -5.89 -6.54
N CYS A 49 4.51 -5.70 -5.32
CA CYS A 49 5.14 -6.25 -4.12
C CYS A 49 5.10 -7.80 -4.08
N SER A 50 3.97 -8.40 -4.46
CA SER A 50 3.82 -9.86 -4.50
C SER A 50 4.70 -10.50 -5.58
N ASN A 51 4.82 -9.87 -6.75
CA ASN A 51 5.74 -10.32 -7.81
C ASN A 51 7.20 -10.23 -7.38
N LEU A 52 7.59 -9.19 -6.61
CA LEU A 52 8.92 -9.10 -6.01
C LEU A 52 9.16 -10.22 -5.00
N GLU A 53 8.18 -10.55 -4.15
CA GLU A 53 8.31 -11.64 -3.18
C GLU A 53 8.47 -13.01 -3.86
N MET A 54 7.74 -13.27 -4.95
CA MET A 54 7.94 -14.49 -5.75
C MET A 54 9.33 -14.51 -6.41
N SER A 55 9.82 -13.37 -6.88
CA SER A 55 11.17 -13.28 -7.47
C SER A 55 12.27 -13.49 -6.43
N GLN A 56 12.05 -13.10 -5.17
CA GLN A 56 13.01 -13.31 -4.07
C GLN A 56 12.98 -14.73 -3.51
N LYS A 57 11.82 -15.43 -3.58
CA LYS A 57 11.68 -16.83 -3.15
C LYS A 57 12.18 -17.85 -4.19
N ALA A 58 12.47 -17.42 -5.41
CA ALA A 58 12.93 -18.27 -6.51
C ALA A 58 14.47 -18.44 -6.58
N ILE A 59 15.21 -17.96 -5.57
CA ILE A 59 16.67 -18.02 -5.48
C ILE A 59 17.09 -19.00 -4.38
#